data_AF-A0A7X8G7E0-F1
#
_entry.id   AF-A0A7X8G7E0-F1
#
_cell.length_a   1.000
_cell.length_b   1.000
_cell.length_c   1.000
_cell.angle_alpha   90.00
_cell.angle_beta   90.00
_cell.angle_gamma   90.00
#
_symmetry.space_group_name_H-M   'P 1'
#
loop_
_entity.id
_entity.type
_entity.pdbx_description
1 polymer ?
#
loop_
_entity_poly.entity_id
_entity_poly.type
_entity_poly.pdbx_seq_one_letter_code
_entity_poly.pdbx_strand_id
1 'polypeptide(L)'
;YLSNVGKGKSILPNIIFQGGVAANSGIHRAFEKALNMPVIVPEHYDVMGAVGAAILSKEKIMNSNTRTRFKGFSTSASKFNSKSFVCNGCSNECEVVSVLENQQPIGYFGDRCGKYNQVISQVNDGVQQVYSRTVTI
;
A
#
# COMPACT_ATOMS: atom_id res chain seq x y z
N TYR A 1 -10.09 -11.63 14.19
CA TYR A 1 -9.61 -11.46 12.80
C TYR A 1 -10.65 -10.71 11.96
N LEU A 2 -11.84 -11.27 11.71
CA LEU A 2 -12.93 -10.58 11.01
C LEU A 2 -13.34 -9.25 11.67
N SER A 3 -13.29 -9.18 12.99
CA SER A 3 -13.43 -7.95 13.77
C SER A 3 -12.50 -6.82 13.31
N ASN A 4 -11.24 -7.15 12.97
CA ASN A 4 -10.24 -6.19 12.53
C ASN A 4 -10.40 -5.84 11.05
N VAL A 5 -10.89 -6.79 10.24
CA VAL A 5 -11.14 -6.59 8.80
C VAL A 5 -12.37 -5.71 8.58
N GLY A 6 -13.50 -6.02 9.23
CA GLY A 6 -14.74 -5.26 9.09
C GLY A 6 -14.81 -4.00 9.95
N LYS A 7 -13.93 -3.87 10.96
CA LYS A 7 -13.92 -2.75 11.94
C LYS A 7 -15.32 -2.42 12.49
N GLY A 8 -16.09 -3.45 12.81
CA GLY A 8 -17.46 -3.31 13.34
C GLY A 8 -18.54 -3.00 12.28
N LYS A 9 -18.20 -2.92 11.00
CA LYS A 9 -19.16 -2.77 9.90
C LYS A 9 -19.71 -4.13 9.45
N SER A 10 -20.97 -4.14 9.02
CA SER A 10 -21.58 -5.29 8.36
C SER A 10 -20.91 -5.55 7.01
N ILE A 11 -20.51 -6.79 6.77
CA ILE A 11 -19.93 -7.23 5.49
C ILE A 11 -21.08 -7.72 4.61
N LEU A 12 -21.21 -7.13 3.41
CA LEU A 12 -22.28 -7.42 2.46
C LEU A 12 -21.72 -8.14 1.22
N PRO A 13 -22.57 -8.88 0.48
CA PRO A 13 -22.17 -9.58 -0.74
C PRO A 13 -21.52 -8.72 -1.84
N ASN A 14 -20.88 -9.46 -2.73
CA ASN A 14 -19.71 -9.14 -3.57
C ASN A 14 -18.43 -8.94 -2.76
N ILE A 15 -18.00 -10.02 -2.10
CA ILE A 15 -16.75 -10.09 -1.32
C ILE A 15 -15.62 -10.56 -2.23
N ILE A 16 -14.59 -9.73 -2.41
CA ILE A 16 -13.40 -10.04 -3.21
C ILE A 16 -12.21 -10.24 -2.28
N PHE A 17 -11.46 -11.34 -2.46
CA PHE A 17 -10.24 -11.63 -1.70
C PHE A 17 -9.01 -11.50 -2.60
N GLN A 18 -8.09 -10.61 -2.22
CA GLN A 18 -6.95 -10.17 -3.02
C GLN A 18 -5.65 -10.23 -2.20
N GLY A 19 -4.51 -10.22 -2.88
CA GLY A 19 -3.17 -10.31 -2.29
C GLY A 19 -2.62 -11.73 -2.28
N GLY A 20 -1.34 -11.90 -1.97
CA GLY A 20 -0.65 -13.20 -2.11
C GLY A 20 -1.25 -14.34 -1.29
N VAL A 21 -1.90 -14.04 -0.16
CA VAL A 21 -2.58 -15.06 0.66
C VAL A 21 -3.85 -15.59 -0.02
N ALA A 22 -4.42 -14.86 -0.98
CA ALA A 22 -5.58 -15.31 -1.75
C ALA A 22 -5.28 -16.53 -2.64
N ALA A 23 -4.01 -16.82 -2.92
CA ALA A 23 -3.57 -18.06 -3.56
C ALA A 23 -3.89 -19.32 -2.73
N ASN A 24 -4.09 -19.17 -1.42
CA ASN A 24 -4.31 -20.30 -0.52
C ASN A 24 -5.79 -20.69 -0.47
N SER A 25 -6.13 -21.80 -1.11
CA SER A 25 -7.49 -22.36 -1.14
C SER A 25 -8.06 -22.69 0.25
N GLY A 26 -7.20 -23.05 1.21
CA GLY A 26 -7.59 -23.29 2.60
C GLY A 26 -8.06 -22.01 3.29
N ILE A 27 -7.34 -20.89 3.09
CA ILE A 27 -7.73 -19.59 3.62
C ILE A 27 -8.99 -19.08 2.94
N HIS A 28 -9.10 -19.22 1.61
CA HIS A 28 -10.32 -18.91 0.86
C HIS A 28 -11.54 -19.64 1.46
N ARG A 29 -11.43 -20.96 1.67
CA ARG A 29 -12.50 -21.75 2.28
C ARG A 29 -12.81 -21.35 3.72
N ALA A 30 -11.80 -21.00 4.51
CA ALA A 30 -11.99 -20.52 5.87
C ALA A 30 -12.76 -19.19 5.91
N PHE A 31 -12.47 -18.28 4.98
CA PHE A 31 -13.20 -17.02 4.84
C PHE A 31 -14.66 -17.23 4.47
N GLU A 32 -14.95 -18.08 3.47
CA GLU A 32 -16.34 -18.39 3.09
C GLU A 32 -17.13 -18.94 4.29
N LYS A 33 -16.54 -19.88 5.04
CA LYS A 33 -17.17 -20.45 6.24
C LYS A 33 -17.41 -19.40 7.31
N ALA A 34 -16.45 -18.51 7.55
CA ALA A 34 -16.54 -17.51 8.61
C ALA A 34 -17.50 -16.36 8.26
N LEU A 35 -17.65 -16.04 6.97
CA LEU A 35 -18.58 -15.03 6.47
C LEU A 35 -19.98 -15.61 6.17
N ASN A 36 -20.09 -16.93 6.04
CA ASN A 36 -21.28 -17.61 5.51
C ASN A 36 -21.75 -17.02 4.17
N MET A 37 -20.79 -16.62 3.32
CA MET A 37 -21.01 -15.96 2.04
C MET A 37 -19.93 -16.42 1.04
N PRO A 38 -20.24 -16.45 -0.27
CA PRO A 38 -19.23 -16.74 -1.29
C PRO A 38 -18.18 -15.63 -1.34
N VAL A 39 -16.93 -16.03 -1.59
CA VAL A 39 -15.79 -15.11 -1.72
C VAL A 39 -15.17 -15.30 -3.09
N ILE A 40 -14.98 -14.21 -3.83
CA ILE A 40 -14.42 -14.19 -5.18
C ILE A 40 -12.91 -13.97 -5.10
N VAL A 41 -12.12 -14.86 -5.69
CA VAL A 41 -10.69 -14.64 -5.91
C VAL A 41 -10.49 -14.30 -7.39
N PRO A 42 -10.02 -13.07 -7.72
CA PRO A 42 -9.80 -12.68 -9.11
C PRO A 42 -8.59 -13.40 -9.69
N GLU A 43 -8.55 -13.57 -11.02
CA GLU A 43 -7.45 -14.26 -11.73
C GLU A 43 -6.07 -13.67 -11.42
N HIS A 44 -5.99 -12.34 -11.31
CA HIS A 44 -4.74 -11.59 -11.06
C HIS A 44 -4.64 -11.07 -9.62
N TYR A 45 -5.10 -11.86 -8.63
CA TYR A 45 -5.16 -11.49 -7.21
C TYR A 45 -3.85 -10.95 -6.63
N ASP A 46 -2.72 -11.33 -7.20
CA ASP A 46 -1.35 -11.00 -6.79
C ASP A 46 -0.90 -9.60 -7.23
N VAL A 47 -1.48 -9.06 -8.31
CA VAL A 47 -1.09 -7.75 -8.89
C VAL A 47 -2.18 -6.68 -8.82
N MET A 48 -3.36 -6.98 -8.26
CA MET A 48 -4.49 -6.04 -8.19
C MET A 48 -4.13 -4.69 -7.55
N GLY A 49 -3.23 -4.67 -6.56
CA GLY A 49 -2.74 -3.43 -5.95
C GLY A 49 -2.01 -2.52 -6.95
N ALA A 50 -1.18 -3.10 -7.81
CA ALA A 50 -0.47 -2.36 -8.86
C ALA A 50 -1.44 -1.85 -9.94
N VAL A 51 -2.43 -2.66 -10.32
CA VAL A 51 -3.50 -2.25 -11.26
C VAL A 51 -4.27 -1.05 -10.71
N GLY A 52 -4.67 -1.09 -9.44
CA GLY A 52 -5.35 0.03 -8.79
C GLY A 52 -4.48 1.29 -8.77
N ALA A 53 -3.19 1.17 -8.43
CA ALA A 53 -2.26 2.29 -8.47
C ALA A 53 -2.10 2.90 -9.88
N ALA A 54 -2.10 2.07 -10.92
CA ALA A 54 -2.04 2.54 -12.31
C ALA A 54 -3.30 3.31 -12.72
N ILE A 55 -4.49 2.80 -12.36
CA ILE A 55 -5.78 3.47 -12.61
C ILE A 55 -5.81 4.83 -11.92
N LEU A 56 -5.50 4.89 -10.62
CA LEU A 56 -5.48 6.12 -9.84
C LEU A 56 -4.46 7.13 -10.39
N SER A 57 -3.29 6.66 -10.82
CA SER A 57 -2.26 7.51 -11.44
C SER A 57 -2.75 8.10 -12.77
N LYS A 58 -3.43 7.30 -13.59
CA LYS A 58 -4.05 7.74 -14.85
C LYS A 58 -5.12 8.80 -14.59
N GLU A 59 -6.08 8.52 -13.70
CA GLU A 59 -7.15 9.45 -13.33
C GLU A 59 -6.60 10.78 -12.83
N LYS A 60 -5.57 10.74 -11.98
CA LYS A 60 -4.91 11.95 -11.49
C LYS A 60 -4.36 12.79 -12.64
N ILE A 61 -3.58 12.20 -13.55
CA ILE A 61 -3.00 12.93 -14.68
C ILE A 61 -4.06 13.41 -15.68
N MET A 62 -5.17 12.70 -15.84
CA MET A 62 -6.28 13.16 -16.68
C MET A 62 -7.00 14.36 -16.05
N ASN A 63 -7.12 14.40 -14.71
CA ASN A 63 -7.84 15.45 -13.99
C ASN A 63 -6.98 16.67 -13.63
N SER A 64 -5.68 16.48 -13.49
CA SER A 64 -4.71 17.56 -13.27
C SER A 64 -3.84 17.65 -14.51
N ASN A 65 -3.88 18.77 -15.25
CA ASN A 65 -3.03 19.08 -16.42
C ASN A 65 -1.52 19.18 -16.06
N THR A 66 -1.02 18.33 -15.16
CA THR A 66 0.37 18.26 -14.71
C THR A 66 1.11 17.18 -15.47
N ARG A 67 2.40 17.44 -15.69
CA ARG A 67 3.32 16.47 -16.27
C ARG A 67 3.62 15.35 -15.28
N THR A 68 3.76 14.12 -15.77
CA THR A 68 4.14 12.98 -14.93
C THR A 68 5.58 13.12 -14.42
N ARG A 69 5.86 12.57 -13.24
CA ARG A 69 7.23 12.39 -12.70
C ARG A 69 7.73 10.96 -12.92
N PHE A 70 7.24 10.28 -13.96
CA PHE A 70 7.67 8.93 -14.26
C PHE A 70 9.16 8.93 -14.58
N LYS A 71 9.96 8.21 -13.78
CA LYS A 71 11.42 8.14 -13.93
C LYS A 71 11.88 7.36 -15.17
N GLY A 72 10.96 6.72 -15.90
CA GLY A 72 11.28 5.84 -17.03
C GLY A 72 11.60 4.41 -16.61
N PHE A 73 11.70 3.52 -17.60
CA PHE A 73 11.98 2.09 -17.38
C PHE A 73 13.46 1.80 -17.07
N SER A 74 14.36 2.77 -17.26
CA SER A 74 15.77 2.68 -16.86
C SER A 74 15.96 2.53 -15.34
N THR A 75 14.93 2.83 -14.54
CA THR A 75 14.89 2.54 -13.09
C THR A 75 15.04 1.06 -12.76
N SER A 76 14.75 0.15 -13.68
CA SER A 76 15.03 -1.29 -13.50
C SER A 76 16.52 -1.59 -13.31
N ALA A 77 17.42 -0.72 -13.77
CA ALA A 77 18.86 -0.84 -13.56
C ALA A 77 19.34 -0.22 -12.23
N SER A 78 18.50 0.53 -11.52
CA SER A 78 18.83 1.10 -10.21
C SER A 78 18.99 -0.01 -9.17
N LYS A 79 19.93 0.16 -8.24
CA LYS A 79 20.08 -0.76 -7.11
C LYS A 79 19.19 -0.34 -5.96
N PHE A 80 18.21 -1.17 -5.64
CA PHE A 80 17.34 -1.00 -4.47
C PHE A 80 17.81 -1.85 -3.31
N ASN A 81 17.94 -1.23 -2.14
CA ASN A 81 18.25 -1.92 -0.88
C ASN A 81 17.28 -1.45 0.20
N SER A 82 17.16 -2.22 1.28
CA SER A 82 16.44 -1.80 2.47
C SER A 82 17.35 -1.81 3.70
N LYS A 83 17.09 -0.88 4.63
CA LYS A 83 17.71 -0.86 5.96
C LYS A 83 16.63 -0.69 7.02
N SER A 84 16.67 -1.50 8.07
CA SER A 84 15.77 -1.37 9.22
C SER A 84 16.45 -0.64 10.37
N PHE A 85 15.68 0.15 11.12
CA PHE A 85 16.11 0.78 12.36
C PHE A 85 14.93 0.98 13.32
N VAL A 86 15.20 1.17 14.61
CA VAL A 86 14.17 1.42 15.62
C VAL A 86 13.94 2.92 15.79
N CYS A 87 12.68 3.34 15.80
CA CYS A 87 12.29 4.72 16.07
C CYS A 87 12.43 5.06 17.57
N ASN A 88 13.41 5.89 17.92
CA ASN A 88 13.61 6.38 19.29
C ASN A 88 12.74 7.61 19.63
N GLY A 89 11.74 7.93 18.80
CA GLY A 89 10.94 9.14 18.91
C GLY A 89 9.51 8.92 19.42
N CYS A 90 9.15 7.69 19.79
CA CYS A 90 7.84 7.37 20.35
C CYS A 90 7.90 6.09 21.20
N SER A 91 6.90 5.89 22.06
CA SER A 91 6.78 4.70 22.92
C SER A 91 6.48 3.40 22.17
N ASN A 92 6.17 3.48 20.88
CA ASN A 92 5.88 2.29 20.06
C ASN A 92 7.14 1.55 19.61
N GLU A 93 8.34 2.12 19.80
CA GLU A 93 9.63 1.56 19.37
C GLU A 93 9.53 0.97 17.95
N CYS A 94 8.93 1.74 17.04
CA CYS A 94 8.57 1.23 15.72
C CYS A 94 9.81 0.70 15.01
N GLU A 95 9.77 -0.53 14.51
CA GLU A 95 10.71 -0.98 13.50
C GLU A 95 10.35 -0.31 12.17
N VAL A 96 11.23 0.57 11.70
CA VAL A 96 11.06 1.34 10.47
C VAL A 96 12.03 0.81 9.43
N VAL A 97 11.51 0.54 8.24
CA VAL A 97 12.30 0.12 7.08
C VAL A 97 12.43 1.31 6.14
N SER A 98 13.67 1.65 5.79
CA SER A 98 14.01 2.63 4.76
C SER A 98 14.32 1.93 3.45
N VAL A 99 13.67 2.36 2.36
CA VAL A 99 13.99 1.94 1.00
C VAL A 99 15.02 2.90 0.43
N LEU A 100 16.12 2.35 -0.06
CA LEU A 100 17.23 3.10 -0.64
C LEU A 100 17.34 2.82 -2.14
N GLU A 101 17.39 3.87 -2.94
CA GLU A 101 17.80 3.81 -4.35
C GLU A 101 19.22 4.36 -4.44
N ASN A 102 20.18 3.57 -4.92
CA ASN A 102 21.59 3.98 -5.04
C ASN A 102 22.16 4.58 -3.73
N GLN A 103 21.84 3.94 -2.60
CA GLN A 103 22.20 4.36 -1.23
C GLN A 103 21.51 5.63 -0.70
N GLN A 104 20.56 6.22 -1.43
CA GLN A 104 19.77 7.36 -0.98
C GLN A 104 18.35 6.93 -0.58
N PRO A 105 17.83 7.32 0.59
CA PRO A 105 16.47 6.98 1.00
C PRO A 105 15.43 7.59 0.05
N ILE A 106 14.55 6.75 -0.48
CA ILE A 106 13.42 7.15 -1.34
C ILE A 106 12.06 6.93 -0.69
N GLY A 107 12.02 6.26 0.47
CA GLY A 107 10.79 6.01 1.20
C GLY A 107 11.03 5.29 2.52
N TYR A 108 10.00 5.29 3.37
CA TYR A 108 9.98 4.63 4.66
C TYR A 108 8.63 3.95 4.88
N PHE A 109 8.62 2.82 5.58
CA PHE A 109 7.41 2.14 6.02
C PHE A 109 7.63 1.41 7.35
N GLY A 110 6.55 1.01 8.01
CA GLY A 110 6.58 0.31 9.31
C GLY A 110 6.40 1.22 10.53
N ASP A 111 6.40 2.55 10.35
CA ASP A 111 6.18 3.48 11.45
C ASP A 111 4.71 3.54 11.88
N ARG A 112 4.46 3.24 13.16
CA ARG A 112 3.12 3.36 13.76
C ARG A 112 2.79 4.79 14.21
N CYS A 113 3.81 5.60 14.45
CA CYS A 113 3.65 6.98 14.92
C CYS A 113 3.50 8.01 13.80
N GLY A 114 3.65 7.61 12.52
CA GLY A 114 3.52 8.50 11.36
C GLY A 114 4.71 9.43 11.11
N LYS A 115 5.77 9.37 11.93
CA LYS A 115 6.94 10.25 11.83
C LYS A 115 7.68 10.12 10.50
N TYR A 116 7.73 8.91 9.93
CA TYR A 116 8.51 8.62 8.72
C TYR A 116 7.63 8.54 7.47
N ASN A 117 6.38 8.11 7.62
CA ASN A 117 5.41 8.05 6.54
C ASN A 117 5.14 9.44 5.90
N GLN A 118 5.37 10.52 6.65
CA GLN A 118 5.18 11.91 6.19
C GLN A 118 6.40 12.51 5.46
N VAL A 119 7.55 11.82 5.44
CA VAL A 119 8.83 12.39 4.95
C VAL A 119 8.99 12.34 3.42
N ILE A 120 7.99 11.82 2.70
CA ILE A 120 7.94 11.85 1.21
C ILE A 120 7.65 13.28 0.67
N SER A 121 7.67 14.30 1.53
CA SER A 121 7.34 15.69 1.20
C SER A 121 8.55 16.58 0.84
N GLN A 122 9.81 16.13 0.98
CA GLN A 122 10.98 17.00 0.81
C GLN A 122 12.08 16.52 -0.13
N VAL A 123 11.78 15.63 -1.09
CA VAL A 123 12.69 15.39 -2.23
C VAL A 123 12.17 16.17 -3.44
N ASN A 124 12.62 17.44 -3.51
CA ASN A 124 12.57 18.44 -4.58
C ASN A 124 11.28 18.59 -5.43
N ASP A 125 10.65 19.76 -5.20
CA ASP A 125 9.70 20.55 -6.00
C ASP A 125 8.35 19.93 -6.40
N GLY A 126 7.28 20.48 -5.78
CA GLY A 126 5.95 20.57 -6.38
C GLY A 126 4.88 19.57 -5.96
N VAL A 127 4.92 19.00 -4.74
CA VAL A 127 3.87 18.08 -4.27
C VAL A 127 3.10 18.68 -3.10
N GLN A 128 2.05 19.43 -3.42
CA GLN A 128 1.02 19.77 -2.43
C GLN A 128 -0.13 18.75 -2.53
N GLN A 129 -0.43 18.14 -1.38
CA GLN A 129 -1.68 17.46 -0.99
C GLN A 129 -2.23 16.32 -1.89
N VAL A 130 -1.89 15.05 -1.63
CA VAL A 130 -2.80 13.91 -1.96
C VAL A 130 -2.92 12.84 -0.86
N TYR A 131 -2.34 13.00 0.34
CA TYR A 131 -2.43 11.96 1.39
C TYR A 131 -3.24 12.35 2.64
N SER A 132 -4.22 13.25 2.52
CA SER A 132 -5.13 13.61 3.63
C SER A 132 -6.47 12.86 3.62
N ARG A 133 -6.66 11.86 2.76
CA ARG A 133 -7.82 10.96 2.87
C ARG A 133 -7.36 9.54 3.11
N THR A 134 -7.19 9.24 4.40
CA THR A 134 -7.28 7.89 4.94
C THR A 134 -8.55 7.24 4.38
N VAL A 135 -8.41 6.40 3.37
CA VAL A 135 -9.45 5.43 3.02
C VAL A 135 -9.40 4.40 4.14
N THR A 136 -10.11 4.72 5.22
CA THR A 136 -10.41 3.77 6.28
C THR A 136 -11.38 2.77 5.68
N ILE A 137 -10.84 1.64 5.21
CA ILE A 137 -11.61 0.40 5.08
C ILE A 137 -12.26 0.12 6.43
#